data_AF-A0A8B9EG54-F1
#
_entry.id   AF-A0A8B9EG54-F1
#
_cell.length_a   1.000
_cell.length_b   1.000
_cell.length_c   1.000
_cell.angle_alpha   90.00
_cell.angle_beta   90.00
_cell.angle_gamma   90.00
#
_symmetry.space_group_name_H-M   'P 1'
#
loop_
_entity.id
_entity.type
_entity.pdbx_description
1 polymer ?
#
loop_
_entity_poly.entity_id
_entity_poly.type
_entity_poly.pdbx_seq_one_letter_code
_entity_poly.pdbx_strand_id
1 'polypeptide(L)'
;MSEYLRMSGVYWGLTAMDLMGQLHRMNKEEILHFIKSCQHECGGISASIGHDPHLLYTLSAVQILILYDSLHVVDVNKIVEYIQNLQKEDGSFAGDKWGEIDTRFSFCAAATLALLGKLDTIDVGKAVEFVLSCMNFDGGFGCRPGSESHAGQIYCCTGFLAITDQLHQINADLLGWWLCERQLPSGGLNGRPEKLPDVCYSWWVLASLKMIGRLHWIDREKLRCFILACQDEETGGFADRPGDMVITKLKILTPLEIIMPNTACDAGNTKLFGLITEHFKVRFQGSEKTAMIDSSSAQNLELVTNNRDSRNGHTLFGVLNYTKTPGGSRRLRSNILEPLVDAETINTRLDCVQELLQDEELFFGLQAVISKFLDTEQLLSVLVQIPKQDTVKTAESKITNLIYLKHTLELVEPLKAALRSCNTPLLKAYYSSLEDRRFGIILEKITTVINDDTRYTKGCLSMRTQKCYAVKPNINEFLDIARRTYTEIVDDIAGMITQLAEKYNLPMKTSFSSARGFFIQMNADCSTLPSGQLPSEFTKNRV
;
A
#
# COMPACT_ATOMS: atom_id res chain seq x y z
N MET A 1 31.89 -9.67 6.30
CA MET A 1 30.51 -9.67 6.82
C MET A 1 30.63 -9.53 8.33
N SER A 2 29.85 -8.67 8.97
CA SER A 2 29.87 -8.59 10.43
C SER A 2 29.50 -9.95 11.04
N GLU A 3 30.26 -10.41 12.03
CA GLU A 3 30.10 -11.77 12.59
C GLU A 3 28.69 -12.03 13.13
N TYR A 4 28.02 -10.99 13.64
CA TYR A 4 26.65 -11.06 14.14
C TYR A 4 25.57 -11.28 13.06
N LEU A 5 25.88 -11.18 11.76
CA LEU A 5 24.95 -11.50 10.66
C LEU A 5 25.34 -12.75 9.90
N ARG A 6 26.42 -13.45 10.28
CA ARG A 6 27.03 -14.48 9.45
C ARG A 6 26.05 -15.62 9.13
N MET A 7 25.37 -16.20 10.13
CA MET A 7 24.38 -17.26 9.91
C MET A 7 23.25 -16.83 8.96
N SER A 8 22.65 -15.66 9.19
CA SER A 8 21.59 -15.12 8.33
C SER A 8 22.10 -14.82 6.92
N GLY A 9 23.32 -14.29 6.79
CA GLY A 9 23.96 -14.02 5.51
C GLY A 9 24.26 -15.30 4.71
N VAL A 10 24.66 -16.38 5.38
CA VAL A 10 24.79 -17.71 4.76
C VAL A 10 23.42 -18.19 4.27
N TYR A 11 22.37 -18.08 5.09
CA TYR A 11 21.02 -18.46 4.69
C TYR A 11 20.53 -17.67 3.46
N TRP A 12 20.70 -16.33 3.44
CA TRP A 12 20.31 -15.49 2.31
C TRP A 12 21.09 -15.84 1.05
N GLY A 13 22.41 -16.02 1.16
CA GLY A 13 23.26 -16.40 0.04
C GLY A 13 22.89 -17.77 -0.53
N LEU A 14 22.66 -18.76 0.32
CA LEU A 14 22.27 -20.10 -0.10
C LEU A 14 20.88 -20.14 -0.73
N THR A 15 19.92 -19.42 -0.15
CA THR A 15 18.57 -19.33 -0.71
C THR A 15 18.61 -18.71 -2.10
N ALA A 16 19.38 -17.64 -2.29
CA ALA A 16 19.58 -17.05 -3.61
C ALA A 16 20.22 -18.04 -4.60
N MET A 17 21.21 -18.82 -4.15
CA MET A 17 21.85 -19.83 -4.99
C MET A 17 20.93 -21.00 -5.34
N ASP A 18 20.08 -21.44 -4.41
CA ASP A 18 19.05 -22.46 -4.66
C ASP A 18 18.01 -21.97 -5.67
N LEU A 19 17.56 -20.73 -5.53
CA LEU A 19 16.60 -20.11 -6.45
C LEU A 19 17.13 -20.01 -7.88
N MET A 20 18.45 -19.85 -8.05
CA MET A 20 19.10 -19.89 -9.37
C MET A 20 19.44 -21.31 -9.86
N GLY A 21 19.13 -22.37 -9.10
CA GLY A 21 19.56 -23.74 -9.40
C GLY A 21 21.08 -23.95 -9.29
N GLN A 22 21.78 -23.06 -8.57
CA GLN A 22 23.24 -23.01 -8.44
C GLN A 22 23.74 -23.46 -7.06
N LEU A 23 22.89 -24.09 -6.24
CA LEU A 23 23.24 -24.51 -4.88
C LEU A 23 24.50 -25.40 -4.83
N HIS A 24 24.73 -26.21 -5.87
CA HIS A 24 25.89 -27.09 -6.03
C HIS A 24 27.25 -26.36 -6.07
N ARG A 25 27.26 -25.04 -6.30
CA ARG A 25 28.48 -24.22 -6.30
C ARG A 25 28.94 -23.82 -4.90
N MET A 26 28.11 -24.05 -3.89
CA MET A 26 28.37 -23.66 -2.51
C MET A 26 29.06 -24.81 -1.78
N ASN A 27 30.04 -24.50 -0.92
CA ASN A 27 30.79 -25.50 -0.16
C ASN A 27 29.91 -26.06 0.97
N LYS A 28 29.18 -27.14 0.69
CA LYS A 28 28.23 -27.77 1.62
C LYS A 28 28.94 -28.19 2.91
N GLU A 29 30.08 -28.86 2.81
CA GLU A 29 30.81 -29.41 3.97
C GLU A 29 31.26 -28.32 4.94
N GLU A 30 31.81 -27.23 4.43
CA GLU A 30 32.25 -26.08 5.25
C GLU A 30 31.07 -25.40 5.96
N ILE A 31 29.94 -25.26 5.26
CA ILE A 31 28.73 -24.65 5.81
C ILE A 31 28.12 -25.55 6.91
N LEU A 32 28.02 -26.86 6.68
CA LEU A 32 27.52 -27.80 7.67
C LEU A 32 28.43 -27.84 8.91
N HIS A 33 29.75 -27.82 8.72
CA HIS A 33 30.70 -27.72 9.83
C HIS A 33 30.50 -26.42 10.62
N PHE A 34 30.36 -25.28 9.93
CA PHE A 34 30.10 -23.99 10.58
C PHE A 34 28.82 -24.01 11.42
N ILE A 35 27.71 -24.52 10.88
CA ILE A 35 26.43 -24.61 11.61
C ILE A 35 26.59 -25.49 12.86
N LYS A 36 27.23 -26.64 12.71
CA LYS A 36 27.50 -27.55 13.83
C LYS A 36 28.30 -26.86 14.95
N SER A 37 29.32 -26.09 14.59
CA SER A 37 30.14 -25.34 15.55
C SER A 37 29.40 -24.17 16.22
N CYS A 38 28.25 -23.75 15.69
CA CYS A 38 27.43 -22.67 16.26
C CYS A 38 26.30 -23.19 17.16
N GLN A 39 26.07 -24.51 17.27
CA GLN A 39 25.08 -25.05 18.20
C GLN A 39 25.61 -25.05 19.63
N HIS A 40 24.85 -24.46 20.55
CA HIS A 40 25.20 -24.41 21.97
C HIS A 40 24.64 -25.60 22.75
N GLU A 41 25.16 -25.83 23.96
CA GLU A 41 24.69 -26.89 24.85
C GLU A 41 23.21 -26.75 25.22
N CYS A 42 22.70 -25.52 25.30
CA CYS A 42 21.30 -25.20 25.54
C CYS A 42 20.40 -25.47 24.33
N GLY A 43 20.97 -25.85 23.18
CA GLY A 43 20.26 -26.24 21.96
C GLY A 43 20.12 -25.16 20.90
N GLY A 44 20.10 -23.88 21.29
CA GLY A 44 20.04 -22.76 20.36
C GLY A 44 21.30 -22.63 19.51
N ILE A 45 21.16 -22.00 18.35
CA ILE A 45 22.27 -21.78 17.40
C ILE A 45 22.58 -20.27 17.33
N SER A 46 23.85 -19.93 17.32
CA SER A 46 24.33 -18.55 17.30
C SER A 46 24.62 -18.02 15.89
N ALA A 47 24.79 -16.70 15.78
CA ALA A 47 25.10 -16.04 14.51
C ALA A 47 26.46 -16.47 13.93
N SER A 48 27.43 -16.75 14.81
CA SER A 48 28.79 -17.18 14.52
C SER A 48 29.40 -17.80 15.78
N ILE A 49 30.52 -18.49 15.62
CA ILE A 49 31.25 -19.14 16.72
C ILE A 49 31.60 -18.09 17.78
N GLY A 50 31.29 -18.38 19.05
CA GLY A 50 31.57 -17.50 20.19
C GLY A 50 30.49 -16.46 20.50
N HIS A 51 29.38 -16.41 19.76
CA HIS A 51 28.25 -15.54 20.05
C HIS A 51 27.15 -16.27 20.84
N ASP A 52 26.27 -15.51 21.50
CA ASP A 52 25.09 -16.07 22.16
C ASP A 52 24.11 -16.68 21.12
N PRO A 53 23.43 -17.80 21.44
CA PRO A 53 22.41 -18.38 20.59
C PRO A 53 21.11 -17.56 20.63
N HIS A 54 20.40 -17.51 19.50
CA HIS A 54 19.17 -16.73 19.38
C HIS A 54 18.22 -17.35 18.34
N LEU A 55 16.91 -17.28 18.56
CA LEU A 55 15.85 -17.80 17.67
C LEU A 55 16.01 -17.45 16.17
N LEU A 56 16.43 -16.23 15.83
CA LEU A 56 16.62 -15.79 14.45
C LEU A 56 17.66 -16.66 13.72
N TYR A 57 18.77 -16.96 14.39
CA TYR A 57 19.87 -17.75 13.82
C TYR A 57 19.56 -19.25 13.88
N THR A 58 18.85 -19.70 14.92
CA THR A 58 18.32 -21.07 14.99
C THR A 58 17.41 -21.38 13.81
N LEU A 59 16.45 -20.51 13.47
CA LEU A 59 15.61 -20.71 12.29
C LEU A 59 16.47 -20.74 11.01
N SER A 60 17.36 -19.76 10.83
CA SER A 60 18.22 -19.67 9.64
C SER A 60 19.05 -20.95 9.44
N ALA A 61 19.65 -21.48 10.52
CA ALA A 61 20.41 -22.71 10.51
C ALA A 61 19.54 -23.92 10.15
N VAL A 62 18.36 -24.08 10.77
CA VAL A 62 17.43 -25.18 10.48
C VAL A 62 16.98 -25.15 9.01
N GLN A 63 16.69 -23.96 8.46
CA GLN A 63 16.34 -23.80 7.05
C GLN A 63 17.49 -24.22 6.12
N ILE A 64 18.74 -23.85 6.43
CA ILE A 64 19.92 -24.30 5.66
C ILE A 64 20.07 -25.83 5.73
N LEU A 65 19.91 -26.41 6.92
CA LEU A 65 20.05 -27.85 7.10
C LEU A 65 18.96 -28.62 6.34
N ILE A 66 17.74 -28.09 6.27
CA ILE A 66 16.65 -28.65 5.46
C ILE A 66 16.94 -28.53 3.97
N LEU A 67 17.44 -27.37 3.53
CA LEU A 67 17.83 -27.14 2.13
C LEU A 67 18.83 -28.20 1.65
N TYR A 68 19.77 -28.57 2.51
CA TYR A 68 20.78 -29.60 2.25
C TYR A 68 20.37 -31.03 2.62
N ASP A 69 19.17 -31.24 3.16
CA ASP A 69 18.70 -32.51 3.72
C ASP A 69 19.71 -33.10 4.73
N SER A 70 20.07 -32.31 5.72
CA SER A 70 21.21 -32.57 6.62
C SER A 70 20.93 -32.22 8.09
N LEU A 71 19.67 -32.34 8.53
CA LEU A 71 19.28 -32.10 9.93
C LEU A 71 20.06 -32.95 10.95
N HIS A 72 20.57 -34.12 10.55
CA HIS A 72 21.39 -35.02 11.38
C HIS A 72 22.71 -34.39 11.89
N VAL A 73 23.12 -33.24 11.35
CA VAL A 73 24.34 -32.53 11.74
C VAL A 73 24.22 -31.87 13.12
N VAL A 74 23.00 -31.56 13.56
CA VAL A 74 22.71 -30.87 14.82
C VAL A 74 21.81 -31.72 15.72
N ASP A 75 21.82 -31.44 17.02
CA ASP A 75 20.88 -32.05 17.96
C ASP A 75 19.51 -31.36 17.86
N VAL A 76 18.60 -31.97 17.11
CA VAL A 76 17.23 -31.46 16.90
C VAL A 76 16.43 -31.43 18.20
N ASN A 77 16.61 -32.41 19.09
CA ASN A 77 15.85 -32.47 20.34
C ASN A 77 16.21 -31.29 21.25
N LYS A 78 17.50 -30.94 21.32
CA LYS A 78 17.94 -29.74 22.04
C LYS A 78 17.42 -28.44 21.42
N ILE A 79 17.32 -28.36 20.09
CA ILE A 79 16.71 -27.18 19.43
C ILE A 79 15.25 -27.03 19.87
N VAL A 80 14.49 -28.12 19.92
CA VAL A 80 13.10 -28.11 20.39
C VAL A 80 13.02 -27.65 21.84
N GLU A 81 13.84 -28.24 22.73
CA GLU A 81 13.89 -27.87 24.16
C GLU A 81 14.26 -26.39 24.36
N TYR A 82 15.23 -25.88 23.58
CA TYR A 82 15.59 -24.47 23.58
C TYR A 82 14.40 -23.57 23.27
N ILE A 83 13.64 -23.87 22.21
CA ILE A 83 12.48 -23.08 21.80
C ILE A 83 11.36 -23.15 22.85
N GLN A 84 11.11 -24.33 23.43
CA GLN A 84 10.12 -24.50 24.50
C GLN A 84 10.44 -23.60 25.71
N ASN A 85 11.71 -23.56 26.12
CA ASN A 85 12.15 -22.76 27.26
C ASN A 85 12.10 -21.24 27.01
N LEU A 86 11.91 -20.81 25.76
CA LEU A 86 11.76 -19.40 25.40
C LEU A 86 10.30 -18.93 25.37
N GLN A 87 9.32 -19.84 25.43
CA GLN A 87 7.92 -19.46 25.55
C GLN A 87 7.62 -18.88 26.94
N LYS A 88 6.95 -17.74 26.98
CA LYS A 88 6.55 -17.06 28.21
C LYS A 88 5.12 -17.41 28.62
N GLU A 89 4.77 -17.07 29.86
CA GLU A 89 3.44 -17.37 30.43
C GLU A 89 2.28 -16.72 29.66
N ASP A 90 2.53 -15.57 29.05
CA ASP A 90 1.59 -14.81 28.21
C ASP A 90 1.50 -15.31 26.76
N GLY A 91 2.26 -16.36 26.41
CA GLY A 91 2.32 -16.94 25.07
C GLY A 91 3.36 -16.32 24.13
N SER A 92 3.98 -15.20 24.52
CA SER A 92 5.07 -14.60 23.75
C SER A 92 6.33 -15.48 23.76
N PHE A 93 7.24 -15.24 22.82
CA PHE A 93 8.55 -15.90 22.78
C PHE A 93 9.66 -14.88 23.00
N ALA A 94 10.59 -15.22 23.88
CA ALA A 94 11.84 -14.49 24.01
C ALA A 94 12.82 -14.86 22.89
N GLY A 95 13.59 -13.88 22.40
CA GLY A 95 14.59 -14.13 21.36
C GLY A 95 15.74 -15.03 21.83
N ASP A 96 16.11 -14.87 23.10
CA ASP A 96 17.17 -15.59 23.80
C ASP A 96 16.97 -15.50 25.34
N LYS A 97 18.01 -15.85 26.11
CA LYS A 97 18.02 -15.84 27.58
C LYS A 97 17.84 -14.45 28.21
N TRP A 98 18.02 -13.36 27.45
CA TRP A 98 17.92 -11.98 27.94
C TRP A 98 16.49 -11.44 27.91
N GLY A 99 15.56 -12.15 27.27
CA GLY A 99 14.13 -11.93 27.43
C GLY A 99 13.52 -10.82 26.56
N GLU A 100 14.18 -10.39 25.48
CA GLU A 100 13.56 -9.51 24.48
C GLU A 100 12.33 -10.20 23.87
N ILE A 101 11.20 -9.48 23.81
CA ILE A 101 9.96 -9.94 23.19
C ILE A 101 9.70 -9.17 21.89
N ASP A 102 9.46 -9.92 20.82
CA ASP A 102 9.09 -9.41 19.50
C ASP A 102 8.29 -10.47 18.74
N THR A 103 7.29 -10.08 17.96
CA THR A 103 6.49 -11.00 17.11
C THR A 103 7.33 -11.80 16.10
N ARG A 104 8.52 -11.32 15.72
CA ARG A 104 9.50 -12.10 14.95
C ARG A 104 9.88 -13.41 15.64
N PHE A 105 9.96 -13.40 16.97
CA PHE A 105 10.39 -14.56 17.74
C PHE A 105 9.28 -15.61 17.81
N SER A 106 8.02 -15.18 17.92
CA SER A 106 6.87 -16.08 17.78
C SER A 106 6.87 -16.77 16.41
N PHE A 107 7.09 -16.00 15.33
CA PHE A 107 7.22 -16.57 13.99
C PHE A 107 8.40 -17.54 13.89
N CYS A 108 9.59 -17.17 14.38
CA CYS A 108 10.76 -18.03 14.31
C CYS A 108 10.61 -19.33 15.10
N ALA A 109 10.01 -19.27 16.28
CA ALA A 109 9.69 -20.44 17.09
C ALA A 109 8.73 -21.37 16.34
N ALA A 110 7.58 -20.86 15.88
CA ALA A 110 6.59 -21.64 15.16
C ALA A 110 7.14 -22.21 13.84
N ALA A 111 7.86 -21.40 13.04
CA ALA A 111 8.43 -21.85 11.79
C ALA A 111 9.48 -22.96 11.99
N THR A 112 10.34 -22.81 12.99
CA THR A 112 11.35 -23.84 13.30
C THR A 112 10.68 -25.14 13.74
N LEU A 113 9.72 -25.06 14.67
CA LEU A 113 9.01 -26.25 15.16
C LEU A 113 8.14 -26.90 14.06
N ALA A 114 7.51 -26.12 13.18
CA ALA A 114 6.76 -26.63 12.04
C ALA A 114 7.66 -27.41 11.07
N LEU A 115 8.82 -26.83 10.72
CA LEU A 115 9.82 -27.46 9.85
C LEU A 115 10.38 -28.76 10.44
N LEU A 116 10.41 -28.87 11.78
CA LEU A 116 10.86 -30.07 12.49
C LEU A 116 9.72 -31.05 12.80
N GLY A 117 8.46 -30.71 12.49
CA GLY A 117 7.29 -31.52 12.82
C GLY A 117 7.01 -31.63 14.33
N LYS A 118 7.23 -30.54 15.08
CA LYS A 118 7.20 -30.45 16.55
C LYS A 118 6.40 -29.25 17.07
N LEU A 119 5.39 -28.77 16.34
CA LEU A 119 4.54 -27.66 16.80
C LEU A 119 3.77 -27.98 18.09
N ASP A 120 3.49 -29.25 18.34
CA ASP A 120 2.77 -29.77 19.50
C ASP A 120 3.53 -29.61 20.82
N THR A 121 4.81 -29.23 20.78
CA THR A 121 5.66 -29.10 21.97
C THR A 121 5.50 -27.76 22.69
N ILE A 122 4.79 -26.79 22.10
CA ILE A 122 4.55 -25.46 22.68
C ILE A 122 3.05 -25.22 22.90
N ASP A 123 2.70 -24.25 23.74
CA ASP A 123 1.31 -23.79 23.90
C ASP A 123 0.93 -22.89 22.72
N VAL A 124 0.43 -23.52 21.64
CA VAL A 124 0.00 -22.80 20.43
C VAL A 124 -1.16 -21.84 20.73
N GLY A 125 -2.08 -22.21 21.63
CA GLY A 125 -3.24 -21.40 21.96
C GLY A 125 -2.83 -20.04 22.54
N LYS A 126 -1.99 -20.04 23.57
CA LYS A 126 -1.46 -18.81 24.15
C LYS A 126 -0.61 -18.00 23.16
N ALA A 127 0.19 -18.68 22.35
CA ALA A 127 1.01 -17.99 21.35
C ALA A 127 0.16 -17.26 20.30
N VAL A 128 -0.98 -17.86 19.90
CA VAL A 128 -1.98 -17.23 19.03
C VAL A 128 -2.62 -16.03 19.72
N GLU A 129 -3.02 -16.14 20.99
CA GLU A 129 -3.58 -15.03 21.77
C GLU A 129 -2.59 -13.84 21.82
N PHE A 130 -1.31 -14.10 22.10
CA PHE A 130 -0.28 -13.06 22.10
C PHE A 130 -0.13 -12.39 20.71
N VAL A 131 -0.03 -13.19 19.64
CA VAL A 131 0.13 -12.64 18.28
C VAL A 131 -1.08 -11.78 17.89
N LEU A 132 -2.29 -12.22 18.21
CA LEU A 132 -3.52 -11.45 17.94
C LEU A 132 -3.60 -10.16 18.78
N SER A 133 -3.08 -10.17 20.00
CA SER A 133 -2.99 -8.95 20.83
C SER A 133 -2.03 -7.88 20.24
N CYS A 134 -1.18 -8.25 19.29
CA CYS A 134 -0.30 -7.35 18.55
C CYS A 134 -0.96 -6.72 17.30
N MET A 135 -2.21 -7.10 16.99
CA MET A 135 -2.97 -6.54 15.87
C MET A 135 -3.47 -5.13 16.20
N ASN A 136 -3.36 -4.23 15.24
CA ASN A 136 -3.84 -2.86 15.35
C ASN A 136 -5.18 -2.67 14.65
N PHE A 137 -5.83 -1.53 14.91
CA PHE A 137 -7.11 -1.14 14.31
C PHE A 137 -7.08 -1.07 12.76
N ASP A 138 -5.89 -0.91 12.18
CA ASP A 138 -5.68 -0.84 10.73
C ASP A 138 -5.51 -2.23 10.07
N GLY A 139 -5.72 -3.29 10.84
CA GLY A 139 -5.55 -4.69 10.44
C GLY A 139 -4.10 -5.16 10.42
N GLY A 140 -3.13 -4.26 10.56
CA GLY A 140 -1.71 -4.57 10.60
C GLY A 140 -1.24 -5.08 11.98
N PHE A 141 0.05 -5.43 12.07
CA PHE A 141 0.68 -5.93 13.28
C PHE A 141 1.96 -5.16 13.60
N GLY A 142 2.17 -4.89 14.89
CA GLY A 142 3.41 -4.35 15.44
C GLY A 142 4.27 -5.42 16.13
N CYS A 143 5.45 -5.03 16.64
CA CYS A 143 6.38 -5.97 17.32
C CYS A 143 5.88 -6.49 18.67
N ARG A 144 4.95 -5.76 19.30
CA ARG A 144 4.28 -6.07 20.57
C ARG A 144 2.96 -5.28 20.64
N PRO A 145 2.05 -5.59 21.58
CA PRO A 145 0.77 -4.88 21.70
C PRO A 145 0.95 -3.36 21.75
N GLY A 146 0.17 -2.64 20.94
CA GLY A 146 0.21 -1.19 20.82
C GLY A 146 1.36 -0.61 19.99
N SER A 147 2.22 -1.44 19.39
CA SER A 147 3.28 -0.96 18.49
C SER A 147 2.76 -0.67 17.09
N GLU A 148 3.38 0.27 16.39
CA GLU A 148 3.03 0.65 15.02
C GLU A 148 3.05 -0.55 14.05
N SER A 149 2.04 -0.64 13.18
CA SER A 149 1.96 -1.65 12.12
C SER A 149 3.17 -1.56 11.19
N HIS A 150 3.83 -2.69 10.93
CA HIS A 150 5.03 -2.76 10.08
C HIS A 150 4.98 -4.00 9.19
N ALA A 151 5.27 -3.86 7.89
CA ALA A 151 5.14 -4.94 6.91
C ALA A 151 5.96 -6.20 7.27
N GLY A 152 7.17 -6.03 7.81
CA GLY A 152 7.95 -7.16 8.31
C GLY A 152 7.32 -7.87 9.51
N GLN A 153 6.65 -7.13 10.40
CA GLN A 153 5.96 -7.72 11.55
C GLN A 153 4.64 -8.38 11.14
N ILE A 154 3.93 -7.76 10.20
CA ILE A 154 2.77 -8.34 9.54
C ILE A 154 3.13 -9.68 8.89
N TYR A 155 4.25 -9.78 8.18
CA TYR A 155 4.71 -11.05 7.63
C TYR A 155 4.91 -12.10 8.73
N CYS A 156 5.58 -11.73 9.83
CA CYS A 156 5.80 -12.66 10.94
C CYS A 156 4.48 -13.12 11.58
N CYS A 157 3.55 -12.20 11.88
CA CYS A 157 2.27 -12.54 12.50
C CYS A 157 1.36 -13.33 11.54
N THR A 158 1.24 -12.89 10.29
CA THR A 158 0.43 -13.60 9.28
C THR A 158 1.02 -14.98 8.99
N GLY A 159 2.35 -15.07 8.89
CA GLY A 159 3.07 -16.33 8.78
C GLY A 159 2.77 -17.24 9.95
N PHE A 160 2.94 -16.76 11.17
CA PHE A 160 2.63 -17.52 12.39
C PHE A 160 1.18 -18.04 12.40
N LEU A 161 0.21 -17.20 12.04
CA LEU A 161 -1.20 -17.60 11.96
C LEU A 161 -1.45 -18.61 10.83
N ALA A 162 -0.72 -18.53 9.72
CA ALA A 162 -0.75 -19.54 8.67
C ALA A 162 -0.17 -20.88 9.15
N ILE A 163 0.93 -20.85 9.92
CA ILE A 163 1.57 -22.03 10.52
C ILE A 163 0.62 -22.77 11.45
N THR A 164 -0.17 -22.01 12.21
CA THR A 164 -1.02 -22.51 13.29
C THR A 164 -2.48 -22.72 12.86
N ASP A 165 -2.78 -22.55 11.56
CA ASP A 165 -4.13 -22.66 10.98
C ASP A 165 -5.16 -21.67 11.57
N GLN A 166 -4.70 -20.46 11.90
CA GLN A 166 -5.47 -19.39 12.56
C GLN A 166 -5.67 -18.13 11.69
N LEU A 167 -5.43 -18.21 10.38
CA LEU A 167 -5.66 -17.08 9.47
C LEU A 167 -7.12 -16.60 9.43
N HIS A 168 -8.08 -17.46 9.78
CA HIS A 168 -9.50 -17.08 9.83
C HIS A 168 -9.81 -16.03 10.91
N GLN A 169 -8.90 -15.79 11.86
CA GLN A 169 -9.09 -14.80 12.92
C GLN A 169 -8.77 -13.37 12.49
N ILE A 170 -8.25 -13.16 11.28
CA ILE A 170 -7.86 -11.83 10.79
C ILE A 170 -8.77 -11.37 9.65
N ASN A 171 -9.03 -10.08 9.58
CA ASN A 171 -9.73 -9.49 8.44
C ASN A 171 -8.75 -9.36 7.26
N ALA A 172 -8.80 -10.32 6.34
CA ALA A 172 -7.93 -10.40 5.17
C ALA A 172 -8.02 -9.16 4.25
N ASP A 173 -9.19 -8.54 4.13
CA ASP A 173 -9.38 -7.37 3.27
C ASP A 173 -8.80 -6.11 3.91
N LEU A 174 -9.01 -5.91 5.21
CA LEU A 174 -8.44 -4.78 5.94
C LEU A 174 -6.91 -4.85 5.94
N LEU A 175 -6.35 -6.03 6.25
CA LEU A 175 -4.90 -6.23 6.20
C LEU A 175 -4.36 -6.13 4.77
N GLY A 176 -5.07 -6.70 3.80
CA GLY A 176 -4.74 -6.63 2.38
C GLY A 176 -4.70 -5.19 1.88
N TRP A 177 -5.64 -4.36 2.33
CA TRP A 177 -5.69 -2.94 2.03
C TRP A 177 -4.47 -2.20 2.59
N TRP A 178 -4.14 -2.44 3.86
CA TRP A 178 -2.96 -1.85 4.49
C TRP A 178 -1.67 -2.19 3.73
N LEU A 179 -1.55 -3.44 3.28
CA LEU A 179 -0.40 -3.96 2.56
C LEU A 179 -0.31 -3.44 1.12
N CYS A 180 -1.42 -3.34 0.38
CA CYS A 180 -1.39 -2.84 -1.00
C CYS A 180 -1.07 -1.34 -1.07
N GLU A 181 -1.52 -0.57 -0.08
CA GLU A 181 -1.17 0.85 0.10
C GLU A 181 0.31 1.09 0.47
N ARG A 182 1.13 0.03 0.53
CA ARG A 182 2.59 0.16 0.57
C ARG A 182 3.21 0.40 -0.80
N GLN A 183 2.49 0.12 -1.89
CA GLN A 183 3.04 0.29 -3.23
C GLN A 183 3.03 1.76 -3.63
N LEU A 184 4.22 2.35 -3.74
CA LEU A 184 4.40 3.75 -4.05
C LEU A 184 4.33 4.00 -5.57
N PRO A 185 4.21 5.28 -6.02
CA PRO A 185 4.22 5.62 -7.44
C PRO A 185 5.47 5.13 -8.20
N SER A 186 6.60 4.92 -7.50
CA SER A 186 7.82 4.32 -8.06
C SER A 186 7.69 2.83 -8.40
N GLY A 187 6.62 2.17 -7.94
CA GLY A 187 6.40 0.73 -8.04
C GLY A 187 6.92 -0.07 -6.84
N GLY A 188 7.89 0.47 -6.11
CA GLY A 188 8.46 -0.15 -4.91
C GLY A 188 7.52 -0.10 -3.71
N LEU A 189 7.76 -1.01 -2.77
CA LEU A 189 6.97 -1.18 -1.55
C LEU A 189 7.71 -0.59 -0.35
N ASN A 190 7.00 0.04 0.58
CA ASN A 190 7.57 0.48 1.85
C ASN A 190 7.10 -0.37 3.04
N GLY A 191 7.81 -0.30 4.15
CA GLY A 191 7.48 -1.08 5.34
C GLY A 191 6.39 -0.49 6.21
N ARG A 192 6.17 0.82 6.07
CA ARG A 192 5.27 1.64 6.88
C ARG A 192 4.79 2.84 6.05
N PRO A 193 3.62 3.41 6.36
CA PRO A 193 3.17 4.66 5.75
C PRO A 193 4.26 5.74 5.80
N GLU A 194 4.32 6.59 4.78
CA GLU A 194 5.25 7.73 4.69
C GLU A 194 6.75 7.37 4.73
N LYS A 195 7.11 6.11 4.47
CA LYS A 195 8.50 5.69 4.29
C LYS A 195 8.86 5.51 2.82
N LEU A 196 10.15 5.60 2.53
CA LEU A 196 10.70 5.34 1.21
C LEU A 196 10.51 3.86 0.83
N PRO A 197 10.40 3.56 -0.48
CA PRO A 197 10.35 2.18 -0.92
C PRO A 197 11.69 1.51 -0.64
N ASP A 198 11.66 0.21 -0.39
CA ASP A 198 12.83 -0.63 -0.13
C ASP A 198 12.55 -2.02 -0.68
N VAL A 199 13.52 -2.55 -1.43
CA VAL A 199 13.42 -3.81 -2.17
C VAL A 199 13.00 -4.97 -1.27
N CYS A 200 13.39 -4.99 0.01
CA CYS A 200 13.08 -6.10 0.92
C CYS A 200 11.57 -6.22 1.20
N TYR A 201 10.83 -5.11 1.15
CA TYR A 201 9.38 -5.14 1.30
C TYR A 201 8.65 -5.78 0.12
N SER A 202 9.34 -5.98 -1.01
CA SER A 202 8.83 -6.86 -2.07
C SER A 202 8.56 -8.26 -1.54
N TRP A 203 9.42 -8.79 -0.66
CA TRP A 203 9.16 -10.08 -0.02
C TRP A 203 8.11 -9.95 1.09
N TRP A 204 8.33 -9.07 2.07
CA TRP A 204 7.48 -8.98 3.26
C TRP A 204 6.01 -8.69 2.93
N VAL A 205 5.76 -7.80 1.97
CA VAL A 205 4.39 -7.44 1.58
C VAL A 205 3.77 -8.50 0.67
N LEU A 206 4.47 -8.96 -0.37
CA LEU A 206 3.89 -9.94 -1.30
C LEU A 206 3.62 -11.29 -0.64
N ALA A 207 4.52 -11.76 0.22
CA ALA A 207 4.32 -13.02 0.94
C ALA A 207 3.10 -12.92 1.87
N SER A 208 2.94 -11.80 2.57
CA SER A 208 1.76 -11.53 3.40
C SER A 208 0.48 -11.51 2.58
N LEU A 209 0.47 -10.77 1.46
CA LEU A 209 -0.65 -10.73 0.52
C LEU A 209 -0.96 -12.10 -0.08
N LYS A 210 0.05 -12.93 -0.34
CA LYS A 210 -0.15 -14.29 -0.84
C LYS A 210 -0.83 -15.17 0.21
N MET A 211 -0.39 -15.11 1.46
CA MET A 211 -0.97 -15.90 2.57
C MET A 211 -2.44 -15.60 2.78
N ILE A 212 -2.86 -14.32 2.66
CA ILE A 212 -4.25 -13.89 2.81
C ILE A 212 -5.03 -13.82 1.49
N GLY A 213 -4.44 -14.27 0.38
CA GLY A 213 -5.14 -14.35 -0.89
C GLY A 213 -5.43 -13.01 -1.60
N ARG A 214 -4.59 -12.00 -1.40
CA ARG A 214 -4.71 -10.63 -1.95
C ARG A 214 -3.53 -10.19 -2.83
N LEU A 215 -2.71 -11.14 -3.29
CA LEU A 215 -1.55 -10.85 -4.14
C LEU A 215 -1.89 -9.99 -5.39
N HIS A 216 -3.06 -10.20 -5.97
CA HIS A 216 -3.53 -9.50 -7.17
C HIS A 216 -3.83 -7.99 -6.95
N TRP A 217 -3.69 -7.48 -5.72
CA TRP A 217 -3.89 -6.06 -5.39
C TRP A 217 -2.64 -5.20 -5.67
N ILE A 218 -1.51 -5.83 -6.00
CA ILE A 218 -0.26 -5.16 -6.35
C ILE A 218 -0.11 -5.05 -7.87
N ASP A 219 0.35 -3.89 -8.34
CA ASP A 219 0.79 -3.69 -9.72
C ASP A 219 2.13 -4.41 -9.94
N ARG A 220 2.04 -5.63 -10.49
CA ARG A 220 3.19 -6.52 -10.73
C ARG A 220 4.26 -5.86 -11.60
N GLU A 221 3.88 -5.19 -12.68
CA GLU A 221 4.85 -4.65 -13.64
C GLU A 221 5.60 -3.46 -13.04
N LYS A 222 4.93 -2.58 -12.30
CA LYS A 222 5.63 -1.49 -11.61
C LYS A 222 6.61 -2.00 -10.55
N LEU A 223 6.20 -2.99 -9.76
CA LEU A 223 7.08 -3.57 -8.75
C LEU A 223 8.29 -4.25 -9.39
N ARG A 224 8.08 -4.98 -10.49
CA ARG A 224 9.16 -5.58 -11.28
C ARG A 224 10.14 -4.52 -11.79
N CYS A 225 9.64 -3.42 -12.37
CA CYS A 225 10.49 -2.32 -12.81
C CYS A 225 11.30 -1.72 -11.67
N PHE A 226 10.71 -1.56 -10.48
CA PHE A 226 11.42 -1.07 -9.30
C PHE A 226 12.54 -2.01 -8.85
N ILE A 227 12.27 -3.31 -8.71
CA ILE A 227 13.27 -4.31 -8.29
C ILE A 227 14.45 -4.33 -9.28
N LEU A 228 14.17 -4.32 -10.59
CA LEU A 228 15.21 -4.28 -11.62
C LEU A 228 16.05 -3.00 -11.54
N ALA A 229 15.42 -1.86 -11.25
CA ALA A 229 16.14 -0.60 -11.06
C ALA A 229 17.03 -0.59 -9.80
N CYS A 230 16.80 -1.48 -8.83
CA CYS A 230 17.65 -1.67 -7.66
C CYS A 230 18.84 -2.63 -7.92
N GLN A 231 18.95 -3.20 -9.12
CA GLN A 231 20.04 -4.09 -9.47
C GLN A 231 21.33 -3.30 -9.76
N ASP A 232 22.45 -3.78 -9.22
CA ASP A 232 23.77 -3.32 -9.65
C ASP A 232 24.21 -4.15 -10.87
N GLU A 233 24.32 -3.48 -12.02
CA GLU A 233 24.72 -4.10 -13.29
C GLU A 233 26.23 -4.39 -13.39
N GLU A 234 27.06 -3.71 -12.60
CA GLU A 234 28.52 -3.84 -12.65
C GLU A 234 29.01 -4.99 -11.76
N THR A 235 28.65 -4.95 -10.48
CA THR A 235 29.13 -5.90 -9.47
C THR A 235 28.13 -6.99 -9.14
N GLY A 236 26.87 -6.79 -9.53
CA GLY A 236 25.78 -7.72 -9.27
C GLY A 236 25.18 -7.59 -7.88
N GLY A 237 23.89 -7.90 -7.79
CA GLY A 237 23.14 -7.91 -6.54
C GLY A 237 22.06 -6.84 -6.53
N PHE A 238 21.35 -6.75 -5.41
CA PHE A 238 20.30 -5.76 -5.20
C PHE A 238 20.62 -4.87 -4.01
N ALA A 239 20.36 -3.58 -4.20
CA ALA A 239 20.34 -2.58 -3.14
C ALA A 239 18.91 -2.33 -2.66
N ASP A 240 18.75 -1.64 -1.53
CA ASP A 240 17.41 -1.26 -1.04
C ASP A 240 16.65 -0.43 -2.08
N ARG A 241 17.36 0.47 -2.78
CA ARG A 241 16.81 1.43 -3.74
C ARG A 241 17.75 1.64 -4.93
N PRO A 242 17.24 2.19 -6.05
CA PRO A 242 18.08 2.55 -7.18
C PRO A 242 19.17 3.56 -6.76
N GLY A 243 20.43 3.25 -7.05
CA GLY A 243 21.60 4.09 -6.73
C GLY A 243 22.19 3.88 -5.33
N ASP A 244 21.58 3.05 -4.48
CA ASP A 244 22.17 2.67 -3.19
C ASP A 244 23.26 1.59 -3.38
N MET A 245 24.16 1.45 -2.40
CA MET A 245 25.12 0.35 -2.41
C MET A 245 24.42 -1.00 -2.19
N VAL A 246 24.86 -2.00 -2.95
CA VAL A 246 24.35 -3.38 -2.87
C VAL A 246 24.54 -3.97 -1.48
N ILE A 247 23.44 -4.51 -0.94
CA ILE A 247 23.41 -5.16 0.38
C ILE A 247 23.74 -6.66 0.26
N THR A 248 23.44 -7.26 -0.90
CA THR A 248 23.77 -8.65 -1.22
C THR A 248 24.57 -8.74 -2.53
N LYS A 249 25.90 -8.90 -2.45
CA LYS A 249 26.77 -9.02 -3.62
C LYS A 249 26.72 -10.43 -4.21
N LEU A 250 25.84 -10.64 -5.19
CA LEU A 250 25.80 -11.83 -6.04
C LEU A 250 25.63 -11.38 -7.49
N LYS A 251 26.54 -11.82 -8.38
CA LYS A 251 26.46 -11.52 -9.81
C LYS A 251 25.32 -12.34 -10.44
N ILE A 252 24.16 -11.70 -10.60
CA ILE A 252 22.89 -12.35 -10.97
C ILE A 252 22.54 -12.00 -12.42
N LEU A 253 22.30 -13.04 -13.24
CA LEU A 253 21.93 -12.91 -14.66
C LEU A 253 20.40 -12.86 -14.89
N THR A 254 19.59 -13.25 -13.90
CA THR A 254 18.11 -13.21 -13.95
C THR A 254 17.51 -12.82 -12.58
N PRO A 255 17.24 -11.52 -12.35
CA PRO A 255 16.75 -10.93 -11.09
C PRO A 255 15.49 -11.53 -10.46
N LEU A 256 14.54 -11.98 -11.29
CA LEU A 256 13.18 -12.25 -10.83
C LEU A 256 13.08 -13.46 -9.89
N GLU A 257 13.93 -14.48 -10.07
CA GLU A 257 13.77 -15.77 -9.38
C GLU A 257 14.25 -15.75 -7.92
N ILE A 258 15.13 -14.81 -7.57
CA ILE A 258 15.83 -14.76 -6.27
C ILE A 258 15.07 -13.94 -5.21
N ILE A 259 14.45 -12.84 -5.62
CA ILE A 259 13.63 -11.99 -4.72
C ILE A 259 12.17 -12.50 -4.72
N MET A 260 11.80 -13.24 -5.75
CA MET A 260 10.49 -13.87 -5.91
C MET A 260 10.72 -15.36 -6.20
N PRO A 261 10.81 -16.26 -5.19
CA PRO A 261 10.39 -17.62 -5.42
C PRO A 261 8.93 -17.53 -5.84
N ASN A 262 8.68 -17.50 -7.16
CA ASN A 262 7.40 -17.46 -7.84
C ASN A 262 6.19 -17.33 -6.87
N THR A 263 5.66 -16.12 -6.66
CA THR A 263 4.46 -15.90 -5.80
C THR A 263 3.22 -16.67 -6.28
N ALA A 264 3.32 -17.43 -7.36
CA ALA A 264 2.61 -18.68 -7.57
C ALA A 264 3.56 -19.62 -8.30
N CYS A 265 3.89 -20.80 -7.76
CA CYS A 265 4.38 -21.84 -8.65
C CYS A 265 3.32 -22.08 -9.72
N ASP A 266 3.68 -21.85 -10.96
CA ASP A 266 3.48 -22.84 -12.00
C ASP A 266 4.73 -22.86 -12.89
N ALA A 267 5.33 -24.06 -12.97
CA ALA A 267 6.54 -24.44 -13.74
C ALA A 267 7.94 -24.31 -13.08
N GLY A 268 8.10 -24.65 -11.80
CA GLY A 268 9.43 -24.94 -11.21
C GLY A 268 9.45 -24.96 -9.68
N ASN A 269 9.39 -26.15 -9.07
CA ASN A 269 9.27 -26.33 -7.61
C ASN A 269 10.65 -26.33 -6.92
N THR A 270 10.85 -25.50 -5.89
CA THR A 270 11.99 -25.63 -4.96
C THR A 270 11.63 -26.57 -3.80
N LYS A 271 12.63 -27.21 -3.18
CA LYS A 271 12.41 -28.12 -2.03
C LYS A 271 11.77 -27.39 -0.83
N LEU A 272 12.20 -26.16 -0.56
CA LEU A 272 11.65 -25.33 0.52
C LEU A 272 10.19 -24.94 0.23
N PHE A 273 9.85 -24.62 -1.01
CA PHE A 273 8.47 -24.36 -1.41
C PHE A 273 7.58 -25.61 -1.26
N GLY A 274 8.06 -26.78 -1.69
CA GLY A 274 7.37 -28.06 -1.52
C GLY A 274 7.01 -28.34 -0.06
N LEU A 275 7.98 -28.22 0.86
CA LEU A 275 7.74 -28.37 2.31
C LEU A 275 6.77 -27.31 2.85
N ILE A 276 6.87 -26.05 2.42
CA ILE A 276 5.93 -25.00 2.82
C ILE A 276 4.50 -25.37 2.34
N THR A 277 4.31 -25.80 1.10
CA THR A 277 2.98 -26.16 0.60
C THR A 277 2.41 -27.46 1.14
N GLU A 278 3.27 -28.43 1.50
CA GLU A 278 2.85 -29.73 2.04
C GLU A 278 2.52 -29.65 3.54
N HIS A 279 3.19 -28.78 4.28
CA HIS A 279 3.00 -28.62 5.72
C HIS A 279 2.17 -27.39 6.12
N PHE A 280 2.03 -26.37 5.26
CA PHE A 280 1.07 -25.28 5.42
C PHE A 280 -0.13 -25.51 4.49
N LYS A 281 -1.26 -25.96 5.06
CA LYS A 281 -2.54 -26.00 4.34
C LYS A 281 -3.07 -24.58 4.10
N VAL A 282 -2.49 -23.85 3.16
CA VAL A 282 -3.04 -22.55 2.72
C VAL A 282 -4.30 -22.83 1.90
N ARG A 283 -5.46 -22.80 2.56
CA ARG A 283 -6.77 -22.81 1.90
C ARG A 283 -7.15 -21.37 1.58
N PHE A 284 -7.27 -21.06 0.29
CA PHE A 284 -7.79 -19.78 -0.17
C PHE A 284 -9.28 -19.69 0.17
N GLN A 285 -9.61 -18.94 1.22
CA GLN A 285 -10.99 -18.69 1.64
C GLN A 285 -11.39 -17.29 1.22
N GLY A 286 -12.62 -17.15 0.72
CA GLY A 286 -13.15 -15.83 0.36
C GLY A 286 -13.47 -14.96 1.53
N SER A 287 -13.69 -13.67 1.24
CA SER A 287 -14.34 -12.78 2.20
C SER A 287 -15.67 -13.44 2.61
N GLU A 288 -16.00 -13.39 3.90
CA GLU A 288 -17.22 -14.02 4.38
C GLU A 288 -18.43 -13.48 3.60
N LYS A 289 -19.39 -14.35 3.27
CA LYS A 289 -20.60 -13.99 2.54
C LYS A 289 -20.37 -13.45 1.11
N THR A 290 -19.21 -13.70 0.49
CA THR A 290 -18.99 -13.47 -0.94
C THR A 290 -18.68 -14.75 -1.71
N ALA A 291 -19.01 -14.73 -3.00
CA ALA A 291 -18.63 -15.76 -3.95
C ALA A 291 -17.19 -15.53 -4.37
N MET A 292 -16.39 -16.60 -4.33
CA MET A 292 -15.02 -16.55 -4.79
C MET A 292 -14.94 -16.74 -6.28
N ILE A 293 -14.42 -15.71 -6.95
CA ILE A 293 -14.01 -15.78 -8.35
C ILE A 293 -12.49 -15.90 -8.37
N ASP A 294 -11.98 -17.02 -8.85
CA ASP A 294 -10.55 -17.19 -8.98
C ASP A 294 -9.98 -16.26 -10.06
N SER A 295 -8.68 -15.97 -9.95
CA SER A 295 -8.01 -15.03 -10.85
C SER A 295 -8.07 -15.46 -12.32
N SER A 296 -8.07 -16.76 -12.61
CA SER A 296 -8.13 -17.27 -13.98
C SER A 296 -9.52 -17.02 -14.57
N SER A 297 -10.57 -17.30 -13.82
CA SER A 297 -11.94 -16.97 -14.21
C SER A 297 -12.13 -15.46 -14.40
N ALA A 298 -11.65 -14.64 -13.47
CA ALA A 298 -11.75 -13.18 -13.56
C ALA A 298 -11.05 -12.61 -14.81
N GLN A 299 -9.90 -13.19 -15.17
CA GLN A 299 -9.15 -12.81 -16.37
C GLN A 299 -9.82 -13.32 -17.65
N ASN A 300 -10.21 -14.59 -17.71
CA ASN A 300 -10.84 -15.20 -18.89
C ASN A 300 -12.18 -14.55 -19.24
N LEU A 301 -12.91 -14.08 -18.22
CA LEU A 301 -14.17 -13.34 -18.38
C LEU A 301 -13.97 -11.83 -18.58
N GLU A 302 -12.72 -11.34 -18.59
CA GLU A 302 -12.36 -9.92 -18.72
C GLU A 302 -13.16 -9.04 -17.74
N LEU A 303 -13.26 -9.46 -16.46
CA LEU A 303 -14.13 -8.79 -15.48
C LEU A 303 -13.68 -7.34 -15.22
N VAL A 304 -12.37 -7.12 -15.13
CA VAL A 304 -11.77 -5.80 -14.82
C VAL A 304 -10.65 -5.40 -15.77
N THR A 305 -10.01 -6.37 -16.43
CA THR A 305 -8.87 -6.14 -17.35
C THR A 305 -9.17 -6.82 -18.68
N ASN A 306 -8.95 -6.11 -19.79
CA ASN A 306 -9.07 -6.66 -21.13
C ASN A 306 -7.78 -7.42 -21.52
N ASN A 307 -7.91 -8.62 -22.08
CA ASN A 307 -6.74 -9.47 -22.39
C ASN A 307 -6.04 -9.10 -23.70
N ARG A 308 -6.74 -8.42 -24.62
CA ARG A 308 -6.19 -8.00 -25.92
C ARG A 308 -5.47 -6.65 -25.82
N ASP A 309 -6.05 -5.72 -25.08
CA ASP A 309 -5.48 -4.40 -24.84
C ASP A 309 -5.85 -3.93 -23.43
N SER A 310 -4.89 -3.98 -22.51
CA SER A 310 -5.08 -3.58 -21.12
C SER A 310 -5.38 -2.09 -20.94
N ARG A 311 -5.19 -1.26 -21.98
CA ARG A 311 -5.55 0.16 -21.98
C ARG A 311 -6.99 0.39 -22.42
N ASN A 312 -7.61 -0.63 -23.01
CA ASN A 312 -8.99 -0.58 -23.45
C ASN A 312 -9.94 -0.93 -22.29
N GLY A 313 -10.90 -0.04 -22.03
CA GLY A 313 -11.91 -0.21 -20.98
C GLY A 313 -13.04 -1.19 -21.33
N HIS A 314 -12.92 -1.96 -22.41
CA HIS A 314 -13.92 -2.96 -22.82
C HIS A 314 -13.83 -4.20 -21.91
N THR A 315 -14.39 -4.10 -20.71
CA THR A 315 -14.46 -5.12 -19.67
C THR A 315 -15.85 -5.12 -19.03
N LEU A 316 -16.23 -6.15 -18.26
CA LEU A 316 -17.52 -6.13 -17.55
C LEU A 316 -17.62 -4.89 -16.64
N PHE A 317 -16.54 -4.59 -15.92
CA PHE A 317 -16.42 -3.38 -15.11
C PHE A 317 -16.64 -2.12 -15.94
N GLY A 318 -15.99 -1.98 -17.10
CA GLY A 318 -16.16 -0.81 -17.96
C GLY A 318 -17.60 -0.64 -18.47
N VAL A 319 -18.28 -1.74 -18.79
CA VAL A 319 -19.69 -1.73 -19.24
C VAL A 319 -20.65 -1.33 -18.12
N LEU A 320 -20.39 -1.75 -16.87
CA LEU A 320 -21.28 -1.50 -15.73
C LEU A 320 -20.98 -0.19 -14.98
N ASN A 321 -19.79 0.40 -15.14
CA ASN A 321 -19.34 1.50 -14.29
C ASN A 321 -19.91 2.87 -14.69
N TYR A 322 -21.15 3.11 -14.27
CA TYR A 322 -21.81 4.43 -14.31
C TYR A 322 -21.77 5.17 -12.97
N THR A 323 -20.90 4.72 -12.05
CA THR A 323 -20.80 5.31 -10.72
C THR A 323 -20.34 6.77 -10.79
N LYS A 324 -20.82 7.59 -9.85
CA LYS A 324 -20.55 9.04 -9.84
C LYS A 324 -19.38 9.46 -8.96
N THR A 325 -18.84 8.54 -8.16
CA THR A 325 -17.75 8.81 -7.22
C THR A 325 -16.63 7.76 -7.37
N PRO A 326 -15.37 8.13 -7.07
CA PRO A 326 -14.26 7.16 -7.03
C PRO A 326 -14.52 5.99 -6.07
N GLY A 327 -15.10 6.25 -4.89
CA GLY A 327 -15.47 5.21 -3.93
C GLY A 327 -16.55 4.26 -4.47
N GLY A 328 -17.54 4.78 -5.20
CA GLY A 328 -18.55 3.96 -5.88
C GLY A 328 -17.92 3.05 -6.94
N SER A 329 -16.99 3.59 -7.74
CA SER A 329 -16.24 2.85 -8.76
C SER A 329 -15.42 1.71 -8.13
N ARG A 330 -14.69 1.99 -7.03
CA ARG A 330 -13.97 0.97 -6.25
C ARG A 330 -14.91 -0.11 -5.70
N ARG A 331 -16.04 0.29 -5.12
CA ARG A 331 -17.04 -0.64 -4.57
C ARG A 331 -17.64 -1.54 -5.65
N LEU A 332 -17.94 -0.99 -6.83
CA LEU A 332 -18.43 -1.77 -7.97
C LEU A 332 -17.38 -2.78 -8.43
N ARG A 333 -16.12 -2.36 -8.56
CA ARG A 333 -15.01 -3.26 -8.92
C ARG A 333 -14.90 -4.44 -7.94
N SER A 334 -14.98 -4.15 -6.63
CA SER A 334 -14.98 -5.17 -5.57
C SER A 334 -16.19 -6.11 -5.69
N ASN A 335 -17.41 -5.59 -5.83
CA ASN A 335 -18.62 -6.42 -5.98
C ASN A 335 -18.60 -7.31 -7.24
N ILE A 336 -17.89 -6.91 -8.31
CA ILE A 336 -17.74 -7.73 -9.52
C ILE A 336 -16.77 -8.89 -9.28
N LEU A 337 -15.67 -8.64 -8.57
CA LEU A 337 -14.65 -9.65 -8.29
C LEU A 337 -15.06 -10.59 -7.15
N GLU A 338 -15.85 -10.09 -6.21
CA GLU A 338 -16.34 -10.83 -5.04
C GLU A 338 -17.84 -10.56 -4.82
N PRO A 339 -18.73 -11.15 -5.65
CA PRO A 339 -20.17 -10.94 -5.54
C PRO A 339 -20.72 -11.41 -4.19
N LEU A 340 -21.72 -10.72 -3.65
CA LEU A 340 -22.38 -11.15 -2.40
C LEU A 340 -23.14 -12.47 -2.60
N VAL A 341 -23.11 -13.35 -1.59
CA VAL A 341 -23.96 -14.56 -1.50
C VAL A 341 -24.94 -14.51 -0.31
N ASP A 342 -24.91 -13.44 0.48
CA ASP A 342 -25.83 -13.23 1.59
C ASP A 342 -27.17 -12.65 1.12
N ALA A 343 -28.20 -13.49 1.13
CA ALA A 343 -29.53 -13.15 0.62
C ALA A 343 -30.15 -11.94 1.35
N GLU A 344 -29.94 -11.80 2.66
CA GLU A 344 -30.48 -10.68 3.44
C GLU A 344 -29.90 -9.33 2.97
N THR A 345 -28.57 -9.25 2.82
CA THR A 345 -27.90 -8.05 2.30
C THR A 345 -28.31 -7.76 0.86
N ILE A 346 -28.44 -8.79 0.02
CA ILE A 346 -28.87 -8.65 -1.38
C ILE A 346 -30.29 -8.07 -1.44
N ASN A 347 -31.24 -8.64 -0.70
CA ASN A 347 -32.63 -8.18 -0.67
C ASN A 347 -32.72 -6.75 -0.13
N THR A 348 -31.97 -6.42 0.93
CA THR A 348 -31.91 -5.06 1.48
C THR A 348 -31.45 -4.03 0.43
N ARG A 349 -30.47 -4.40 -0.43
CA ARG A 349 -30.04 -3.54 -1.55
C ARG A 349 -31.09 -3.46 -2.66
N LEU A 350 -31.75 -4.56 -2.98
CA LEU A 350 -32.80 -4.62 -4.00
C LEU A 350 -34.01 -3.76 -3.61
N ASP A 351 -34.37 -3.73 -2.32
CA ASP A 351 -35.43 -2.84 -1.82
C ASP A 351 -35.09 -1.36 -2.08
N CYS A 352 -33.84 -0.95 -1.85
CA CYS A 352 -33.37 0.40 -2.18
C CYS A 352 -33.41 0.68 -3.68
N VAL A 353 -33.02 -0.30 -4.52
CA VAL A 353 -33.10 -0.16 -5.97
C VAL A 353 -34.55 0.02 -6.41
N GLN A 354 -35.47 -0.78 -5.87
CA GLN A 354 -36.90 -0.70 -6.17
C GLN A 354 -37.48 0.67 -5.79
N GLU A 355 -37.12 1.21 -4.62
CA GLU A 355 -37.52 2.55 -4.18
C GLU A 355 -37.00 3.63 -5.15
N LEU A 356 -35.72 3.58 -5.53
CA LEU A 356 -35.11 4.56 -6.45
C LEU A 356 -35.67 4.47 -7.87
N LEU A 357 -36.13 3.30 -8.31
CA LEU A 357 -36.78 3.14 -9.63
C LEU A 357 -38.21 3.69 -9.67
N GLN A 358 -38.87 3.80 -8.52
CA GLN A 358 -40.24 4.30 -8.41
C GLN A 358 -40.32 5.83 -8.26
N ASP A 359 -39.21 6.47 -7.85
CA ASP A 359 -39.11 7.90 -7.62
C ASP A 359 -37.92 8.50 -8.39
N GLU A 360 -38.18 8.97 -9.61
CA GLU A 360 -37.16 9.59 -10.46
C GLU A 360 -36.59 10.89 -9.87
N GLU A 361 -37.41 11.67 -9.15
CA GLU A 361 -36.97 12.91 -8.51
C GLU A 361 -35.94 12.61 -7.42
N LEU A 362 -36.22 11.61 -6.58
CA LEU A 362 -35.28 11.10 -5.58
C LEU A 362 -33.99 10.60 -6.23
N PHE A 363 -34.10 9.79 -7.29
CA PHE A 363 -32.92 9.23 -7.98
C PHE A 363 -32.01 10.31 -8.55
N PHE A 364 -32.56 11.25 -9.34
CA PHE A 364 -31.77 12.33 -9.93
C PHE A 364 -31.30 13.34 -8.89
N GLY A 365 -32.09 13.60 -7.85
CA GLY A 365 -31.72 14.44 -6.71
C GLY A 365 -30.49 13.90 -5.98
N LEU A 366 -30.50 12.62 -5.61
CA LEU A 366 -29.35 11.95 -4.99
C LEU A 366 -28.13 11.95 -5.91
N GLN A 367 -28.32 11.64 -7.20
CA GLN A 367 -27.23 11.63 -8.16
C GLN A 367 -26.57 13.02 -8.33
N ALA A 368 -27.38 14.09 -8.35
CA ALA A 368 -26.90 15.46 -8.48
C ALA A 368 -26.07 15.92 -7.27
N VAL A 369 -26.37 15.40 -6.08
CA VAL A 369 -25.59 15.68 -4.86
C VAL A 369 -24.34 14.79 -4.80
N ILE A 370 -24.49 13.48 -4.96
CA ILE A 370 -23.41 12.49 -4.85
C ILE A 370 -22.30 12.75 -5.89
N SER A 371 -22.65 13.17 -7.10
CA SER A 371 -21.66 13.50 -8.14
C SER A 371 -20.73 14.67 -7.82
N LYS A 372 -21.04 15.48 -6.79
CA LYS A 372 -20.21 16.58 -6.32
C LYS A 372 -19.23 16.16 -5.23
N PHE A 373 -19.40 14.98 -4.64
CA PHE A 373 -18.45 14.46 -3.65
C PHE A 373 -17.11 14.14 -4.31
N LEU A 374 -16.04 14.50 -3.62
CA LEU A 374 -14.67 14.14 -3.99
C LEU A 374 -14.34 12.74 -3.47
N ASP A 375 -13.09 12.31 -3.62
CA ASP A 375 -12.61 11.06 -3.02
C ASP A 375 -12.50 11.20 -1.48
N THR A 376 -13.60 10.90 -0.78
CA THR A 376 -13.69 11.04 0.68
C THR A 376 -12.79 10.06 1.42
N GLU A 377 -12.58 8.86 0.89
CA GLU A 377 -11.68 7.85 1.47
C GLU A 377 -10.23 8.35 1.42
N GLN A 378 -9.80 8.88 0.26
CA GLN A 378 -8.47 9.48 0.13
C GLN A 378 -8.31 10.69 1.05
N LEU A 379 -9.32 11.55 1.12
CA LEU A 379 -9.29 12.74 1.97
C LEU A 379 -9.14 12.39 3.46
N LEU A 380 -9.90 11.41 3.95
CA LEU A 380 -9.80 10.94 5.34
C LEU A 380 -8.39 10.41 5.65
N SER A 381 -7.82 9.62 4.74
CA SER A 381 -6.45 9.10 4.88
C SER A 381 -5.42 10.22 5.07
N VAL A 382 -5.48 11.25 4.23
CA VAL A 382 -4.52 12.36 4.26
C VAL A 382 -4.73 13.27 5.48
N LEU A 383 -5.95 13.39 6.01
CA LEU A 383 -6.21 14.18 7.22
C LEU A 383 -5.74 13.50 8.51
N VAL A 384 -5.68 12.16 8.53
CA VAL A 384 -5.16 11.39 9.66
C VAL A 384 -3.63 11.34 9.66
N GLN A 385 -3.01 11.40 8.47
CA GLN A 385 -1.56 11.35 8.31
C GLN A 385 -0.92 12.73 8.55
N ILE A 386 -0.28 12.92 9.70
CA ILE A 386 0.41 14.17 10.04
C ILE A 386 1.80 14.21 9.39
N PRO A 387 2.07 15.14 8.44
CA PRO A 387 3.38 15.23 7.81
C PRO A 387 4.47 15.64 8.81
N LYS A 388 5.63 14.96 8.79
CA LYS A 388 6.76 15.24 9.69
C LYS A 388 7.68 16.39 9.24
N GLN A 389 7.53 16.85 7.99
CA GLN A 389 8.32 17.94 7.43
C GLN A 389 7.42 19.04 6.87
N ASP A 390 7.63 20.26 7.33
CA ASP A 390 6.94 21.44 6.81
C ASP A 390 7.70 21.99 5.60
N THR A 391 7.29 21.50 4.43
CA THR A 391 7.73 22.03 3.13
C THR A 391 6.62 22.87 2.49
N VAL A 392 6.96 23.70 1.49
CA VAL A 392 5.97 24.46 0.71
C VAL A 392 4.92 23.53 0.09
N LYS A 393 5.34 22.37 -0.42
CA LYS A 393 4.43 21.35 -0.99
C LYS A 393 3.51 20.77 0.08
N THR A 394 4.02 20.54 1.29
CA THR A 394 3.21 20.10 2.44
C THR A 394 2.16 21.15 2.79
N ALA A 395 2.54 22.43 2.88
CA ALA A 395 1.62 23.52 3.17
C ALA A 395 0.52 23.65 2.09
N GLU A 396 0.90 23.52 0.81
CA GLU A 396 -0.06 23.53 -0.30
C GLU A 396 -1.03 22.33 -0.24
N SER A 397 -0.53 21.15 0.12
CA SER A 397 -1.38 19.97 0.33
C SER A 397 -2.36 20.20 1.48
N LYS A 398 -1.89 20.68 2.65
CA LYS A 398 -2.72 20.97 3.83
C LYS A 398 -3.89 21.89 3.49
N ILE A 399 -3.65 23.02 2.81
CA ILE A 399 -4.73 23.94 2.43
C ILE A 399 -5.68 23.31 1.40
N THR A 400 -5.16 22.51 0.45
CA THR A 400 -5.98 21.80 -0.54
C THR A 400 -6.93 20.81 0.15
N ASN A 401 -6.43 20.03 1.10
CA ASN A 401 -7.23 19.05 1.84
C ASN A 401 -8.28 19.73 2.72
N LEU A 402 -7.97 20.89 3.33
CA LEU A 402 -8.96 21.67 4.06
C LEU A 402 -10.09 22.19 3.16
N ILE A 403 -9.78 22.64 1.94
CA ILE A 403 -10.81 23.04 0.96
C ILE A 403 -11.69 21.84 0.59
N TYR A 404 -11.08 20.66 0.38
CA TYR A 404 -11.82 19.44 0.04
C TYR A 404 -12.71 18.97 1.21
N LEU A 405 -12.21 19.11 2.44
CA LEU A 405 -12.99 18.80 3.65
C LEU A 405 -14.16 19.75 3.82
N LYS A 406 -13.94 21.06 3.71
CA LYS A 406 -15.01 22.07 3.73
C LYS A 406 -16.09 21.73 2.69
N HIS A 407 -15.68 21.51 1.44
CA HIS A 407 -16.58 21.15 0.35
C HIS A 407 -17.37 19.87 0.63
N THR A 408 -16.73 18.84 1.18
CA THR A 408 -17.39 17.58 1.54
C THR A 408 -18.42 17.78 2.66
N LEU A 409 -18.08 18.55 3.70
CA LEU A 409 -18.97 18.84 4.83
C LEU A 409 -20.17 19.69 4.40
N GLU A 410 -19.99 20.64 3.48
CA GLU A 410 -21.09 21.44 2.92
C GLU A 410 -22.08 20.60 2.11
N LEU A 411 -21.66 19.45 1.56
CA LEU A 411 -22.53 18.52 0.83
C LEU A 411 -23.31 17.56 1.75
N VAL A 412 -22.99 17.48 3.03
CA VAL A 412 -23.69 16.61 4.00
C VAL A 412 -25.15 17.02 4.13
N GLU A 413 -25.44 18.31 4.29
CA GLU A 413 -26.82 18.79 4.47
C GLU A 413 -27.68 18.59 3.21
N PRO A 414 -27.23 18.93 1.99
CA PRO A 414 -27.93 18.57 0.75
C PRO A 414 -28.17 17.06 0.61
N LEU A 415 -27.20 16.22 0.98
CA LEU A 415 -27.34 14.76 0.88
C LEU A 415 -28.38 14.24 1.87
N LYS A 416 -28.36 14.74 3.10
CA LYS A 416 -29.35 14.44 4.13
C LYS A 416 -30.75 14.86 3.69
N ALA A 417 -30.89 16.06 3.13
CA ALA A 417 -32.16 16.55 2.59
C ALA A 417 -32.71 15.66 1.48
N ALA A 418 -31.83 15.20 0.57
CA ALA A 418 -32.21 14.28 -0.51
C ALA A 418 -32.63 12.89 0.00
N LEU A 419 -32.10 12.44 1.14
CA LEU A 419 -32.47 11.15 1.75
C LEU A 419 -33.71 11.21 2.66
N ARG A 420 -34.28 12.40 2.90
CA ARG A 420 -35.30 12.62 3.93
C ARG A 420 -36.60 11.84 3.69
N SER A 421 -36.99 11.65 2.43
CA SER A 421 -38.22 10.94 2.04
C SER A 421 -38.03 9.43 1.87
N CYS A 422 -36.81 8.91 2.01
CA CYS A 422 -36.52 7.49 1.82
C CYS A 422 -37.14 6.63 2.94
N ASN A 423 -37.65 5.47 2.56
CA ASN A 423 -38.40 4.58 3.42
C ASN A 423 -37.65 3.30 3.75
N THR A 424 -36.75 2.85 2.86
CA THR A 424 -35.99 1.63 3.05
C THR A 424 -35.06 1.70 4.26
N PRO A 425 -34.89 0.59 5.02
CA PRO A 425 -34.07 0.59 6.23
C PRO A 425 -32.64 1.08 6.01
N LEU A 426 -32.01 0.70 4.90
CA LEU A 426 -30.63 1.07 4.57
C LEU A 426 -30.47 2.58 4.29
N LEU A 427 -31.35 3.17 3.48
CA LEU A 427 -31.31 4.60 3.20
C LEU A 427 -31.64 5.45 4.44
N LYS A 428 -32.56 4.97 5.29
CA LYS A 428 -32.83 5.57 6.60
C LYS A 428 -31.62 5.52 7.53
N ALA A 429 -30.90 4.41 7.57
CA ALA A 429 -29.67 4.29 8.36
C ALA A 429 -28.60 5.30 7.89
N TYR A 430 -28.48 5.52 6.57
CA TYR A 430 -27.61 6.56 6.02
C TYR A 430 -28.08 7.97 6.41
N TYR A 431 -29.38 8.26 6.29
CA TYR A 431 -29.95 9.53 6.74
C TYR A 431 -29.60 9.80 8.22
N SER A 432 -29.85 8.84 9.12
CA SER A 432 -29.53 8.99 10.55
C SER A 432 -28.04 9.16 10.82
N SER A 433 -27.17 8.50 10.05
CA SER A 433 -25.72 8.68 10.16
C SER A 433 -25.28 10.11 9.78
N LEU A 434 -25.99 10.76 8.86
CA LEU A 434 -25.73 12.14 8.43
C LEU A 434 -26.28 13.19 9.42
N GLU A 435 -27.08 12.80 10.42
CA GLU A 435 -27.56 13.69 11.49
C GLU A 435 -26.52 13.99 12.58
N ASP A 436 -25.31 13.42 12.44
CA ASP A 436 -24.23 13.63 13.40
C ASP A 436 -23.81 15.11 13.48
N ARG A 437 -23.99 15.69 14.67
CA ARG A 437 -23.66 17.09 14.97
C ARG A 437 -22.19 17.42 14.77
N ARG A 438 -21.29 16.42 14.81
CA ARG A 438 -19.85 16.61 14.60
C ARG A 438 -19.55 17.20 13.23
N PHE A 439 -20.34 16.93 12.19
CA PHE A 439 -20.14 17.54 10.87
C PHE A 439 -20.25 19.07 10.92
N GLY A 440 -21.29 19.58 11.59
CA GLY A 440 -21.50 21.02 11.79
C GLY A 440 -20.39 21.66 12.63
N ILE A 441 -19.96 21.00 13.72
CA ILE A 441 -18.89 21.50 14.59
C ILE A 441 -17.56 21.63 13.81
N ILE A 442 -17.23 20.65 12.97
CA ILE A 442 -16.01 20.69 12.16
C ILE A 442 -16.11 21.79 11.11
N LEU A 443 -17.26 21.91 10.43
CA LEU A 443 -17.48 22.95 9.42
C LEU A 443 -17.37 24.35 10.03
N GLU A 444 -17.99 24.58 11.18
CA GLU A 444 -17.91 25.83 11.93
C GLU A 444 -16.45 26.19 12.24
N LYS A 445 -15.68 25.24 12.80
CA LYS A 445 -14.25 25.43 13.06
C LYS A 445 -13.47 25.82 11.81
N ILE A 446 -13.74 25.18 10.67
CA ILE A 446 -13.08 25.52 9.40
C ILE A 446 -13.45 26.95 8.98
N THR A 447 -14.72 27.34 9.05
CA THR A 447 -15.20 28.67 8.63
C THR A 447 -14.70 29.81 9.52
N THR A 448 -14.18 29.55 10.73
CA THR A 448 -13.52 30.59 11.53
C THR A 448 -12.25 31.12 10.87
N VAL A 449 -11.56 30.29 10.09
CA VAL A 449 -10.26 30.59 9.46
C VAL A 449 -10.36 30.66 7.95
N ILE A 450 -11.15 29.78 7.32
CA ILE A 450 -11.28 29.67 5.86
C ILE A 450 -12.46 30.51 5.39
N ASN A 451 -12.27 31.26 4.31
CA ASN A 451 -13.26 32.13 3.69
C ASN A 451 -14.46 31.30 3.19
N ASP A 452 -15.66 31.82 3.41
CA ASP A 452 -16.93 31.13 3.16
C ASP A 452 -17.10 30.82 1.67
N ASP A 453 -16.61 31.72 0.80
CA ASP A 453 -16.59 31.51 -0.64
C ASP A 453 -15.57 30.46 -1.11
N THR A 454 -14.67 29.99 -0.24
CA THR A 454 -13.65 29.01 -0.65
C THR A 454 -14.28 27.67 -0.95
N ARG A 455 -14.13 27.19 -2.18
CA ARG A 455 -14.78 25.97 -2.67
C ARG A 455 -13.89 25.21 -3.63
N TYR A 456 -14.15 23.92 -3.76
CA TYR A 456 -13.53 23.14 -4.83
C TYR A 456 -13.98 23.67 -6.20
N THR A 457 -13.03 23.92 -7.08
CA THR A 457 -13.30 24.32 -8.46
C THR A 457 -12.50 23.45 -9.42
N LYS A 458 -13.04 23.14 -10.59
CA LYS A 458 -12.27 22.41 -11.62
C LYS A 458 -11.29 23.36 -12.29
N GLY A 459 -10.07 22.89 -12.54
CA GLY A 459 -9.03 23.63 -13.26
C GLY A 459 -7.87 24.11 -12.37
N CYS A 460 -6.65 24.04 -12.91
CA CYS A 460 -5.42 24.31 -12.15
C CYS A 460 -5.34 25.76 -11.64
N LEU A 461 -5.68 26.74 -12.49
CA LEU A 461 -5.64 28.15 -12.11
C LEU A 461 -6.73 28.47 -11.08
N SER A 462 -7.97 28.04 -11.33
CA SER A 462 -9.09 28.25 -10.42
C SER A 462 -8.80 27.67 -9.03
N MET A 463 -8.27 26.44 -8.96
CA MET A 463 -7.83 25.87 -7.68
C MET A 463 -6.68 26.64 -7.04
N ARG A 464 -5.71 27.13 -7.82
CA ARG A 464 -4.63 27.95 -7.28
C ARG A 464 -5.17 29.23 -6.65
N THR A 465 -6.10 29.91 -7.33
CA THR A 465 -6.80 31.08 -6.79
C THR A 465 -7.52 30.72 -5.49
N GLN A 466 -8.30 29.64 -5.46
CA GLN A 466 -8.98 29.19 -4.24
C GLN A 466 -7.99 28.98 -3.09
N LYS A 467 -6.83 28.35 -3.33
CA LYS A 467 -5.78 28.16 -2.30
C LYS A 467 -5.19 29.49 -1.81
N CYS A 468 -4.88 30.43 -2.72
CA CYS A 468 -4.27 31.72 -2.36
C CYS A 468 -5.17 32.56 -1.44
N TYR A 469 -6.47 32.57 -1.72
CA TYR A 469 -7.45 33.38 -0.97
C TYR A 469 -8.27 32.56 0.04
N ALA A 470 -7.86 31.32 0.32
CA ALA A 470 -8.59 30.40 1.17
C ALA A 470 -8.75 30.91 2.61
N VAL A 471 -7.68 31.42 3.23
CA VAL A 471 -7.74 31.94 4.61
C VAL A 471 -8.41 33.32 4.64
N LYS A 472 -9.28 33.60 5.61
CA LYS A 472 -9.95 34.90 5.75
C LYS A 472 -8.95 36.06 5.90
N PRO A 473 -9.29 37.28 5.43
CA PRO A 473 -8.49 38.48 5.73
C PRO A 473 -8.39 38.70 7.25
N ASN A 474 -7.32 39.36 7.69
CA ASN A 474 -7.02 39.67 9.10
C ASN A 474 -6.72 38.47 10.00
N ILE A 475 -6.65 37.25 9.46
CA ILE A 475 -6.13 36.09 10.20
C ILE A 475 -4.60 36.12 10.26
N ASN A 476 -3.95 36.60 9.20
CA ASN A 476 -2.50 36.72 9.13
C ASN A 476 -2.10 37.88 8.20
N GLU A 477 -1.53 38.94 8.77
CA GLU A 477 -1.17 40.17 8.05
C GLU A 477 -0.15 39.92 6.93
N PHE A 478 0.83 39.03 7.16
CA PHE A 478 1.83 38.68 6.13
C PHE A 478 1.19 37.98 4.93
N LEU A 479 0.20 37.13 5.18
CA LEU A 479 -0.54 36.46 4.12
C LEU A 479 -1.38 37.46 3.32
N ASP A 480 -1.94 38.48 3.96
CA ASP A 480 -2.71 39.53 3.30
C ASP A 480 -1.83 40.43 2.43
N ILE A 481 -0.64 40.79 2.91
CA ILE A 481 0.38 41.48 2.10
C ILE A 481 0.79 40.62 0.90
N ALA A 482 1.11 39.34 1.13
CA ALA A 482 1.52 38.42 0.08
C ALA A 482 0.44 38.23 -1.00
N ARG A 483 -0.84 38.20 -0.62
CA ARG A 483 -1.97 38.15 -1.56
C ARG A 483 -2.09 39.40 -2.40
N ARG A 484 -1.95 40.59 -1.80
CA ARG A 484 -1.98 41.85 -2.55
C ARG A 484 -0.89 41.87 -3.61
N THR A 485 0.35 41.54 -3.21
CA THR A 485 1.48 41.44 -4.15
C THR A 485 1.23 40.37 -5.23
N TYR A 486 0.65 39.22 -4.88
CA TYR A 486 0.30 38.20 -5.87
C TYR A 486 -0.74 38.70 -6.87
N THR A 487 -1.79 39.38 -6.42
CA THR A 487 -2.82 39.97 -7.30
C THR A 487 -2.19 40.98 -8.26
N GLU A 488 -1.39 41.91 -7.75
CA GLU A 488 -0.71 42.94 -8.55
C GLU A 488 0.18 42.30 -9.64
N ILE A 489 0.97 41.30 -9.29
CA ILE A 489 1.82 40.59 -10.26
C ILE A 489 1.00 39.87 -11.33
N VAL A 490 -0.12 39.23 -10.96
CA VAL A 490 -0.98 38.53 -11.92
C VAL A 490 -1.66 39.52 -12.86
N ASP A 491 -2.10 40.67 -12.35
CA ASP A 491 -2.69 41.75 -13.13
C ASP A 491 -1.66 42.37 -14.09
N ASP A 492 -0.43 42.60 -13.63
CA ASP A 492 0.68 43.08 -14.46
C ASP A 492 0.99 42.09 -15.59
N ILE A 493 1.04 40.79 -15.30
CA ILE A 493 1.24 39.74 -16.33
C ILE A 493 0.11 39.78 -17.36
N ALA A 494 -1.14 39.87 -16.92
CA ALA A 494 -2.28 39.94 -17.81
C ALA A 494 -2.27 41.22 -18.66
N GLY A 495 -1.89 42.35 -18.06
CA GLY A 495 -1.72 43.64 -18.73
C GLY A 495 -0.63 43.59 -19.81
N MET A 496 0.55 43.04 -19.49
CA MET A 496 1.63 42.86 -20.46
C MET A 496 1.22 42.00 -21.65
N ILE A 497 0.51 40.89 -21.41
CA ILE A 497 0.04 40.01 -22.49
C ILE A 497 -1.01 40.71 -23.36
N THR A 498 -1.88 41.51 -22.76
CA THR A 498 -2.89 42.30 -23.49
C THR A 498 -2.22 43.36 -24.37
N GLN A 499 -1.24 44.09 -23.85
CA GLN A 499 -0.46 45.07 -24.62
C GLN A 499 0.30 44.41 -25.79
N LEU A 500 0.86 43.21 -25.59
CA LEU A 500 1.50 42.44 -26.66
C LEU A 500 0.49 41.96 -27.70
N ALA A 501 -0.69 41.50 -27.27
CA ALA A 501 -1.78 41.11 -28.16
C ALA A 501 -2.21 42.25 -29.08
N GLU A 502 -2.37 43.47 -28.52
CA GLU A 502 -2.70 44.69 -29.26
C GLU A 502 -1.58 45.13 -30.20
N LYS A 503 -0.32 45.16 -29.72
CA LYS A 503 0.84 45.60 -30.50
C LYS A 503 1.04 44.78 -31.78
N TYR A 504 0.85 43.46 -31.71
CA TYR A 504 1.05 42.56 -32.85
C TYR A 504 -0.25 42.12 -33.53
N ASN A 505 -1.40 42.56 -33.03
CA ASN A 505 -2.73 42.15 -33.48
C ASN A 505 -2.89 40.61 -33.52
N LEU A 506 -2.49 39.94 -32.44
CA LEU A 506 -2.51 38.48 -32.32
C LEU A 506 -3.45 38.03 -31.19
N PRO A 507 -4.20 36.93 -31.35
CA PRO A 507 -5.16 36.44 -30.36
C PRO A 507 -4.47 35.72 -29.19
N MET A 508 -3.67 36.46 -28.43
CA MET A 508 -2.94 35.97 -27.26
C MET A 508 -3.85 35.98 -26.02
N LYS A 509 -3.70 34.97 -25.17
CA LYS A 509 -4.36 34.91 -23.87
C LYS A 509 -3.38 34.47 -22.78
N THR A 510 -3.58 35.01 -21.59
CA THR A 510 -2.90 34.53 -20.38
C THR A 510 -3.38 33.13 -20.05
N SER A 511 -2.46 32.21 -19.79
CA SER A 511 -2.77 30.82 -19.41
C SER A 511 -1.82 30.35 -18.31
N PHE A 512 -2.24 29.34 -17.56
CA PHE A 512 -1.47 28.82 -16.43
C PHE A 512 -1.42 27.31 -16.43
N SER A 513 -0.25 26.75 -16.08
CA SER A 513 -0.09 25.32 -15.80
C SER A 513 0.89 25.12 -14.66
N SER A 514 0.71 24.05 -13.88
CA SER A 514 1.59 23.78 -12.73
C SER A 514 3.07 23.62 -13.11
N ALA A 515 3.36 23.15 -14.33
CA ALA A 515 4.73 22.94 -14.82
C ALA A 515 5.39 24.23 -15.33
N ARG A 516 4.64 25.11 -16.02
CA ARG A 516 5.19 26.30 -16.70
C ARG A 516 4.93 27.61 -15.97
N GLY A 517 4.09 27.62 -14.94
CA GLY A 517 3.57 28.86 -14.38
C GLY A 517 2.62 29.56 -15.36
N PHE A 518 2.63 30.89 -15.35
CA PHE A 518 1.91 31.71 -16.32
C PHE A 518 2.66 31.75 -17.66
N PHE A 519 1.93 31.56 -18.76
CA PHE A 519 2.47 31.58 -20.11
C PHE A 519 1.46 32.18 -21.09
N ILE A 520 1.97 32.67 -22.22
CA ILE A 520 1.16 33.12 -23.34
C ILE A 520 0.65 31.90 -24.09
N GLN A 521 -0.66 31.77 -24.20
CA GLN A 521 -1.29 30.81 -25.12
C GLN A 521 -1.88 31.57 -26.30
N MET A 522 -1.71 31.04 -27.49
CA MET A 522 -2.32 31.55 -28.71
C MET A 522 -2.81 30.35 -29.51
N ASN A 523 -4.04 30.42 -30.02
CA ASN A 523 -4.52 29.49 -31.03
C ASN A 523 -4.18 30.11 -32.39
N ALA A 524 -3.34 29.44 -33.17
CA ALA A 524 -2.91 29.95 -34.48
C ALA A 524 -3.45 29.06 -35.60
N ASP A 525 -4.24 29.66 -36.49
CA ASP A 525 -4.34 29.18 -37.87
C ASP A 525 -3.25 29.91 -38.68
N CYS A 526 -2.56 29.22 -39.60
CA CYS A 526 -1.42 29.80 -40.32
C CYS A 526 -1.73 31.10 -41.09
N SER A 527 -3.01 31.44 -41.29
CA SER A 527 -3.49 32.68 -41.91
C SER A 527 -3.48 33.92 -40.99
N THR A 528 -3.38 33.76 -39.67
CA THR A 528 -3.45 34.89 -38.72
C THR A 528 -2.10 35.53 -38.39
N LEU A 529 -0.99 34.99 -38.92
CA LEU A 529 0.36 35.53 -38.70
C LEU A 529 0.74 36.48 -39.84
N PRO A 530 1.13 37.74 -39.56
CA PRO A 530 1.73 38.60 -40.58
C PRO A 530 2.96 37.88 -41.16
N SER A 531 3.00 37.63 -42.46
CA SER A 531 4.09 36.91 -43.16
C SER A 531 4.38 35.46 -42.73
N GLY A 532 3.48 34.81 -41.97
CA GLY A 532 3.63 33.40 -41.56
C GLY A 532 4.72 33.13 -40.51
N GLN A 533 5.27 34.18 -39.89
CA GLN A 533 6.31 34.09 -38.86
C GLN A 533 5.87 34.79 -37.57
N LEU A 534 6.33 34.28 -36.43
CA LEU A 534 6.14 34.94 -35.14
C LEU A 534 7.08 36.14 -35.01
N PRO A 535 6.70 37.21 -34.28
CA PRO A 535 7.58 38.33 -33.99
C PRO A 535 8.88 37.87 -33.31
N SER A 536 9.97 38.60 -33.58
CA SER A 536 11.32 38.28 -33.13
C SER A 536 11.45 38.10 -31.62
N GLU A 537 10.61 38.79 -30.85
CA GLU A 537 10.51 38.76 -29.41
C GLU A 537 10.02 37.42 -28.86
N PHE A 538 9.35 36.60 -29.70
CA PHE A 538 8.86 35.27 -29.37
C PHE A 538 9.74 34.15 -29.94
N THR A 539 10.75 34.48 -30.73
CA THR A 539 11.68 33.52 -31.34
C THR A 539 13.05 33.60 -30.67
N LYS A 540 13.52 32.50 -30.08
CA LYS A 540 14.94 32.41 -29.69
C LYS A 540 15.78 32.26 -30.97
N ASN A 541 16.58 33.26 -31.30
CA ASN A 541 17.67 33.09 -32.25
C ASN A 541 18.58 31.99 -31.70
N ARG A 542 18.59 30.82 -32.36
CA ARG A 542 19.61 29.81 -32.14
C ARG A 542 20.91 30.38 -32.70
N VAL A 543 21.76 30.90 -31.82
CA VAL A 543 23.18 31.11 -32.10
C VAL A 543 23.88 29.76 -32.00
#